data_AF-A0A175VQD2-F1
#
_entry.id   AF-A0A175VQD2-F1
#
_cell.length_a   1.000
_cell.length_b   1.000
_cell.length_c   1.000
_cell.angle_alpha   90.00
_cell.angle_beta   90.00
_cell.angle_gamma   90.00
#
_symmetry.space_group_name_H-M   'P 1'
#
loop_
_entity.id
_entity.type
_entity.pdbx_description
1 polymer ?
#
loop_
_entity_poly.entity_id
_entity_poly.type
_entity_poly.pdbx_seq_one_letter_code
_entity_poly.pdbx_strand_id
1 'polypeptide(L)' 'MYLIRALVTLGLVAAAHACTPGAFACGHQNGAPGPDGAIFECNALGQFVLTAQCGGPDCCVQSSTSAAFCSC' A
#
# COMPACT_ATOMS: atom_id res chain seq x y z
N MET A 1 43.99 -6.96 28.19
CA MET A 1 43.25 -5.75 27.78
C MET A 1 41.80 -6.16 27.53
N TYR A 2 40.89 -5.72 28.40
CA TYR A 2 39.48 -6.13 28.42
C TYR A 2 38.70 -5.41 27.31
N LEU A 3 38.45 -6.11 26.21
CA LEU A 3 37.67 -5.62 25.08
C LEU A 3 36.18 -5.59 25.45
N ILE A 4 35.70 -4.37 25.67
CA ILE A 4 34.32 -4.01 25.96
C ILE A 4 33.45 -4.34 24.74
N ARG A 5 32.67 -5.43 24.82
CA ARG A 5 31.67 -5.81 23.82
C ARG A 5 30.42 -4.95 24.01
N ALA A 6 30.42 -3.76 23.43
CA ALA A 6 29.20 -2.96 23.31
C ALA A 6 28.27 -3.62 22.26
N LEU A 7 27.40 -4.51 22.72
CA LEU A 7 26.32 -5.09 21.92
C LEU A 7 25.26 -4.00 21.68
N VAL A 8 25.45 -3.21 20.63
CA VAL A 8 24.44 -2.27 20.12
C VAL A 8 23.33 -3.10 19.49
N THR A 9 22.27 -3.43 20.24
CA THR A 9 21.05 -3.99 19.68
C THR A 9 20.33 -2.88 18.90
N LEU A 10 20.64 -2.75 17.61
CA LEU A 10 19.85 -1.93 16.69
C LEU A 10 18.43 -2.51 16.65
N GLY A 11 17.49 -1.81 17.30
CA GLY A 11 16.08 -2.11 17.15
C GLY A 11 15.67 -1.88 15.70
N LEU A 12 15.42 -2.95 14.95
CA LEU A 12 14.74 -2.87 13.66
C LEU A 12 13.29 -2.45 13.94
N VAL A 13 13.02 -1.15 13.88
CA VAL A 13 11.66 -0.67 13.65
C VAL A 13 11.37 -0.95 12.18
N ALA A 14 10.91 -2.17 11.89
CA ALA A 14 10.34 -2.45 10.58
C ALA A 14 9.07 -1.61 10.47
N ALA A 15 9.15 -0.48 9.77
CA ALA A 15 7.96 0.27 9.38
C ALA A 15 7.08 -0.71 8.58
N ALA A 16 5.99 -1.17 9.17
CA ALA A 16 5.03 -2.02 8.49
C ALA A 16 4.34 -1.16 7.43
N HIS A 17 4.85 -1.22 6.20
CA HIS A 17 4.21 -0.61 5.05
C HIS A 17 2.83 -1.24 4.88
N ALA A 18 1.77 -0.44 4.73
CA ALA A 18 0.43 -0.97 4.49
C ALA A 18 0.35 -1.65 3.11
N CYS A 19 1.22 -1.24 2.19
CA CYS A 19 1.28 -1.73 0.83
C CYS A 19 2.70 -1.60 0.25
N THR A 20 2.94 -2.25 -0.89
CA THR A 20 4.20 -2.13 -1.64
C THR A 20 4.16 -0.88 -2.53
N PRO A 21 5.15 0.02 -2.48
CA PRO A 21 5.19 1.19 -3.37
C PRO A 21 5.00 0.82 -4.86
N GLY A 22 4.16 1.60 -5.56
CA GLY A 22 3.77 1.35 -6.95
C GLY A 22 2.69 0.28 -7.14
N ALA A 23 2.21 -0.34 -6.06
CA ALA A 23 1.03 -1.20 -6.11
C ALA A 23 -0.24 -0.36 -6.30
N PHE A 24 -1.21 -0.92 -7.01
CA PHE A 24 -2.54 -0.35 -7.17
C PHE A 24 -3.58 -1.26 -6.53
N ALA A 25 -4.57 -0.65 -5.91
CA ALA A 25 -5.67 -1.37 -5.27
C ALA A 25 -7.00 -0.65 -5.51
N CYS A 26 -8.05 -1.40 -5.79
CA CYS A 26 -9.41 -0.90 -5.65
C CYS A 26 -9.73 -0.64 -4.17
N GLY A 27 -10.61 0.33 -3.89
CA GLY A 27 -11.08 0.58 -2.52
C GLY A 27 -11.65 -0.69 -1.88
N HIS A 28 -11.47 -0.81 -0.56
CA HIS A 28 -11.76 -2.01 0.23
C HIS A 28 -11.04 -3.32 -0.21
N GLN A 29 -10.09 -3.26 -1.15
CA GLN A 29 -9.31 -4.41 -1.59
C GLN A 29 -7.85 -4.28 -1.20
N ASN A 30 -7.18 -5.39 -0.88
CA ASN A 30 -5.75 -5.43 -0.52
C ASN A 30 -5.36 -4.45 0.62
N GLY A 31 -6.29 -4.13 1.52
CA GLY A 31 -6.09 -3.16 2.60
C GLY A 31 -6.22 -1.69 2.19
N ALA A 32 -6.58 -1.39 0.94
CA ALA A 32 -6.83 -0.03 0.51
C ALA A 32 -8.04 0.58 1.25
N PRO A 33 -7.90 1.82 1.76
CA PRO A 33 -8.99 2.52 2.42
C PRO A 33 -10.02 3.00 1.38
N GLY A 34 -11.12 3.56 1.86
CA GLY A 34 -12.08 4.27 1.01
C GLY A 34 -13.09 3.35 0.30
N PRO A 35 -14.02 3.95 -0.44
CA PRO A 35 -15.18 3.26 -0.98
C PRO A 35 -14.81 2.33 -2.14
N ASP A 36 -15.64 1.32 -2.36
CA ASP A 36 -15.63 0.55 -3.59
C ASP A 36 -15.77 1.47 -4.81
N GLY A 37 -15.14 1.11 -5.92
CA GLY A 37 -15.11 1.97 -7.11
C GLY A 37 -14.04 3.07 -7.09
N ALA A 38 -13.17 3.12 -6.08
CA ALA A 38 -12.00 4.01 -6.06
C ALA A 38 -10.71 3.25 -6.40
N ILE A 39 -9.74 3.90 -7.03
CA ILE A 39 -8.39 3.36 -7.27
C ILE A 39 -7.42 4.08 -6.35
N PHE A 40 -6.60 3.31 -5.66
CA PHE A 40 -5.52 3.78 -4.81
C PHE A 40 -4.18 3.32 -5.36
N GLU A 41 -3.19 4.19 -5.30
CA GLU A 41 -1.79 3.86 -5.53
C GLU A 41 -1.04 3.88 -4.21
N CYS A 42 -0.17 2.90 -4.00
CA CYS A 42 0.72 2.88 -2.88
C CYS A 42 1.94 3.78 -3.14
N ASN A 43 2.09 4.84 -2.36
CA ASN A 43 3.21 5.76 -2.49
C ASN A 43 4.52 5.15 -1.93
N ALA A 44 5.64 5.88 -2.08
CA ALA A 44 6.96 5.47 -1.59
C ALA A 44 7.04 5.28 -0.06
N LEU A 45 6.07 5.81 0.69
CA LEU A 45 5.98 5.65 2.15
C LEU A 45 5.18 4.40 2.54
N GLY A 46 4.69 3.61 1.57
CA GLY A 46 3.88 2.43 1.84
C GLY A 46 2.45 2.78 2.27
N GLN A 47 1.92 3.90 1.80
CA GLN A 47 0.57 4.38 2.12
C GLN A 47 -0.27 4.46 0.84
N PHE A 48 -1.50 3.96 0.92
CA PHE A 48 -2.47 4.12 -0.16
C PHE A 48 -2.92 5.57 -0.29
N VAL A 49 -2.85 6.10 -1.51
CA VAL A 49 -3.30 7.44 -1.89
C VAL A 49 -4.34 7.27 -2.98
N LEU A 50 -5.48 7.95 -2.85
CA LEU A 50 -6.53 7.94 -3.86
C LEU A 50 -6.00 8.55 -5.16
N THR A 51 -6.08 7.81 -6.27
CA THR A 51 -5.68 8.28 -7.60
C THR A 51 -6.84 8.55 -8.53
N ALA A 52 -7.92 7.76 -8.45
CA ALA A 52 -9.11 7.97 -9.26
C ALA A 52 -10.38 7.47 -8.56
N GLN A 53 -11.52 8.08 -8.87
CA GLN A 53 -12.85 7.57 -8.51
C GLN A 53 -13.56 7.12 -9.79
N CYS A 54 -13.81 5.81 -9.92
CA CYS A 54 -14.45 5.21 -11.08
C CYS A 54 -15.98 5.35 -11.08
N GLY A 55 -16.56 5.80 -9.97
CA GLY A 55 -18.00 5.96 -9.81
C GLY A 55 -18.57 4.89 -8.87
N GLY A 56 -19.25 3.89 -9.44
CA GLY A 56 -19.94 2.84 -8.69
C GLY A 56 -19.01 1.74 -8.15
N PRO A 57 -19.53 0.90 -7.23
CA PRO A 57 -18.73 -0.15 -6.57
C PRO A 57 -18.11 -1.13 -7.56
N ASP A 58 -18.82 -1.48 -8.63
CA ASP A 58 -18.38 -2.43 -9.66
C ASP A 58 -17.49 -1.80 -10.76
N CYS A 59 -17.26 -0.49 -10.71
CA CYS A 59 -16.51 0.21 -11.76
C CYS A 59 -14.99 0.10 -11.59
N CYS A 60 -14.48 -0.33 -10.43
CA CYS A 60 -13.04 -0.54 -10.25
C CYS A 60 -12.69 -2.00 -10.50
N VAL A 61 -11.87 -2.26 -11.52
CA VAL A 61 -11.41 -3.61 -11.86
C VAL A 61 -9.96 -3.76 -11.44
N GLN A 62 -9.72 -4.67 -10.51
CA GLN A 62 -8.38 -5.09 -10.12
C GLN A 62 -7.89 -6.18 -11.07
N SER A 63 -6.87 -5.90 -11.88
CA SER A 63 -6.25 -6.92 -12.74
C SER A 63 -5.09 -7.62 -12.06
N SER A 64 -4.27 -6.90 -11.30
CA SER A 64 -3.11 -7.42 -10.56
C SER A 64 -2.73 -6.43 -9.46
N THR A 65 -1.89 -6.78 -8.51
CA THR A 65 -1.43 -5.84 -7.45
C THR A 65 -0.72 -4.59 -8.00
N SER A 66 -0.30 -4.59 -9.27
CA SER A 66 0.31 -3.43 -9.95
C SER A 66 -0.60 -2.77 -10.99
N ALA A 67 -1.86 -3.18 -11.10
CA ALA A 67 -2.80 -2.63 -12.08
C ALA A 67 -4.26 -2.70 -11.60
N ALA A 68 -4.87 -1.52 -11.49
CA ALA A 68 -6.30 -1.32 -11.33
C ALA A 68 -6.75 -0.23 -12.31
N PHE A 69 -7.95 -0.36 -12.86
CA PHE A 69 -8.50 0.60 -13.82
C PHE A 69 -10.01 0.71 -13.68
N CYS A 70 -10.57 1.80 -14.20
CA CYS A 70 -12.00 2.02 -14.22
C CYS A 70 -12.61 1.33 -15.44
N SER A 71 -13.55 0.42 -15.21
CA SER A 71 -14.35 -0.23 -16.24
C SER A 71 -15.75 -0.48 -15.72
N CYS A 72 -16.71 0.19 -16.32
CA CYS A 72 -18.14 -0.10 -16.30
C CYS A 72 -18.66 0.12 -17.75
#